data_AF-K1XN84-F1
#
_entry.id   AF-K1XN84-F1
#
_cell.length_a   1.000
_cell.length_b   1.000
_cell.length_c   1.000
_cell.angle_alpha   90.00
_cell.angle_beta   90.00
_cell.angle_gamma   90.00
#
_symmetry.space_group_name_H-M   'P 1'
#
loop_
_entity.id
_entity.type
_entity.pdbx_description
1 polymer ?
#
loop_
_entity_poly.entity_id
_entity_poly.type
_entity_poly.pdbx_seq_one_letter_code
_entity_poly.pdbx_strand_id
1 'polypeptide(L)' 'MILGRLFEDRNTAVLKKIMDFSAENQKVIANNIANAETPNFTAKKLEFSTAFRNAVNSGDVDSINNVEGKVVSNF' A
#
# COMPACT_ATOMS: atom_id res chain seq x y z
N MET A 1 -24.61 -15.64 -7.75
CA MET A 1 -23.60 -14.56 -7.86
C MET A 1 -22.26 -15.13 -7.39
N ILE A 2 -21.43 -15.63 -8.31
CA ILE A 2 -20.15 -16.31 -7.96
C ILE A 2 -19.00 -15.30 -7.88
N LEU A 3 -19.10 -14.18 -8.62
CA LEU A 3 -18.10 -13.12 -8.65
C LEU A 3 -17.96 -12.38 -7.30
N GLY A 4 -19.05 -12.17 -6.55
CA GLY A 4 -18.99 -11.50 -5.25
C GLY A 4 -18.17 -12.27 -4.21
N ARG A 5 -18.38 -13.59 -4.11
CA ARG A 5 -17.67 -14.45 -3.15
C ARG A 5 -16.18 -14.62 -3.43
N LEU A 6 -15.74 -14.46 -4.69
CA LEU A 6 -14.31 -14.54 -5.04
C LEU A 6 -13.50 -13.36 -4.47
N PHE A 7 -14.13 -12.18 -4.37
CA PHE A 7 -13.53 -10.98 -3.79
C PHE A 7 -13.72 -10.87 -2.26
N GLU A 8 -14.58 -11.70 -1.68
CA GLU A 8 -14.71 -11.89 -0.22
C GLU A 8 -13.69 -12.89 0.34
N ASP A 9 -13.02 -13.68 -0.51
CA ASP A 9 -11.95 -14.58 -0.07
C ASP A 9 -10.77 -13.74 0.46
N ARG A 10 -10.38 -14.02 1.70
CA ARG A 10 -9.26 -13.39 2.40
C ARG A 10 -7.99 -13.37 1.54
N ASN A 11 -7.71 -14.43 0.80
CA ASN A 11 -6.50 -14.49 -0.03
C ASN A 11 -6.56 -13.48 -1.17
N THR A 12 -7.72 -13.35 -1.82
CA THR A 12 -7.94 -12.36 -2.88
C THR A 12 -7.86 -10.93 -2.33
N ALA A 13 -8.42 -10.68 -1.14
CA ALA A 13 -8.35 -9.37 -0.48
C ALA A 13 -6.90 -8.96 -0.15
N VAL A 14 -6.10 -9.88 0.40
CA VAL A 14 -4.67 -9.68 0.66
C VAL A 14 -3.90 -9.37 -0.62
N LEU A 15 -4.11 -10.16 -1.69
CA LEU A 15 -3.43 -9.95 -2.97
C LEU A 15 -3.78 -8.60 -3.60
N LYS A 16 -5.06 -8.25 -3.62
CA LYS A 16 -5.53 -6.95 -4.12
C LYS A 16 -4.85 -5.81 -3.38
N LYS A 17 -4.84 -5.86 -2.05
CA LYS A 17 -4.28 -4.80 -1.23
C LYS A 17 -2.77 -4.64 -1.41
N ILE A 18 -2.03 -5.75 -1.54
CA ILE A 18 -0.59 -5.71 -1.86
C ILE A 18 -0.35 -5.06 -3.24
N MET A 19 -1.19 -5.38 -4.22
CA MET A 19 -1.08 -4.79 -5.56
C MET A 19 -1.32 -3.28 -5.51
N ASP A 20 -2.34 -2.82 -4.78
CA ASP A 20 -2.64 -1.41 -4.58
C ASP A 20 -1.45 -0.67 -3.95
N PHE A 21 -0.88 -1.22 -2.86
CA PHE A 21 0.28 -0.63 -2.21
C PHE A 21 1.55 -0.65 -3.09
N SER A 22 1.74 -1.70 -3.90
CA SER A 22 2.86 -1.77 -4.84
C SER A 22 2.75 -0.67 -5.89
N ALA A 23 1.55 -0.46 -6.45
CA ALA A 23 1.29 0.61 -7.40
C ALA A 23 1.50 2.00 -6.76
N GLU A 24 1.04 2.21 -5.53
CA GLU A 24 1.24 3.46 -4.80
C GLU A 24 2.73 3.72 -4.49
N ASN A 25 3.46 2.69 -4.05
CA ASN A 25 4.89 2.78 -3.79
C ASN A 25 5.68 3.11 -5.07
N GLN A 26 5.31 2.50 -6.20
CA GLN A 26 5.92 2.82 -7.49
C GLN A 26 5.67 4.28 -7.90
N LYS A 27 4.48 4.84 -7.62
CA LYS A 27 4.20 6.27 -7.86
C LYS A 27 5.09 7.17 -7.00
N VAL A 28 5.28 6.83 -5.72
CA VAL A 28 6.17 7.58 -4.83
C VAL A 28 7.62 7.52 -5.31
N ILE A 29 8.10 6.33 -5.70
CA ILE A 29 9.45 6.16 -6.28
C ILE A 29 9.59 6.97 -7.57
N ALA A 30 8.63 6.91 -8.48
CA ALA A 30 8.63 7.69 -9.72
C ALA A 30 8.67 9.20 -9.44
N ASN A 31 7.93 9.66 -8.44
CA ASN A 31 7.97 11.06 -8.00
C ASN A 31 9.34 11.45 -7.45
N ASN A 32 9.96 10.59 -6.64
CA ASN A 32 11.32 10.84 -6.15
C ASN A 32 12.35 10.88 -7.28
N ILE A 33 12.28 9.97 -8.25
CA ILE A 33 13.17 9.94 -9.41
C ILE A 33 12.99 11.21 -10.24
N ALA A 34 11.74 11.61 -10.51
CA ALA A 34 11.44 12.81 -11.28
C ALA A 34 11.94 14.10 -10.63
N ASN A 35 12.02 14.15 -9.30
CA ASN A 35 12.47 15.31 -8.54
C ASN A 35 13.86 15.14 -7.91
N ALA A 36 14.61 14.08 -8.28
CA ALA A 36 15.90 13.77 -7.67
C ALA A 36 16.94 14.88 -7.86
N GLU A 37 16.84 15.62 -8.97
CA GLU A 37 17.73 16.73 -9.30
C GLU A 37 17.13 18.11 -8.95
N THR A 38 15.96 18.13 -8.31
CA THR A 38 15.32 19.39 -7.89
C THR A 38 15.93 19.85 -6.57
N PRO A 39 16.59 21.04 -6.52
CA PRO A 39 17.15 21.56 -5.27
C PRO A 39 16.06 21.71 -4.20
N ASN A 40 16.41 21.39 -2.95
CA ASN A 40 15.50 21.40 -1.78
C ASN A 40 14.34 20.38 -1.82
N PHE A 41 14.34 19.41 -2.74
CA PHE A 41 13.36 18.33 -2.73
C PHE A 41 13.72 17.23 -1.71
N THR A 42 12.79 16.91 -0.81
CA THR A 42 12.92 15.79 0.13
C THR A 42 12.20 14.56 -0.42
N ALA A 43 12.94 13.46 -0.57
CA ALA A 43 12.38 12.19 -1.02
C ALA A 43 11.27 11.71 -0.08
N LYS A 44 10.23 11.10 -0.64
CA LYS A 44 9.10 10.54 0.11
C LYS A 44 9.17 9.02 0.13
N LYS A 45 8.55 8.39 1.11
CA LYS A 45 8.46 6.94 1.25
C LYS A 45 7.05 6.56 1.65
N LEU A 46 6.53 5.49 1.06
CA LEU A 46 5.25 4.92 1.50
C LEU A 46 5.49 3.92 2.64
N GLU A 47 4.95 4.20 3.81
CA GLU A 47 4.93 3.31 4.97
C GLU A 47 3.57 2.64 5.11
N PHE A 48 3.50 1.38 4.71
CA PHE A 48 2.29 0.56 4.78
C PHE A 48 2.56 -0.85 5.32
N SER A 49 3.81 -1.32 5.26
CA SER A 49 4.18 -2.72 5.50
C SER A 49 3.84 -3.20 6.92
N THR A 50 4.05 -2.37 7.94
CA THR A 50 3.75 -2.71 9.34
C THR A 50 2.24 -2.79 9.58
N ALA A 51 1.49 -1.76 9.15
CA ALA A 51 0.03 -1.73 9.29
C ALA A 51 -0.62 -2.89 8.51
N PHE A 52 -0.12 -3.18 7.32
CA PHE A 52 -0.57 -4.29 6.49
C PHE A 52 -0.32 -5.66 7.14
N ARG A 53 0.90 -5.90 7.66
CA ARG A 53 1.21 -7.14 8.38
C ARG A 53 0.30 -7.33 9.59
N ASN A 54 0.05 -6.26 10.34
CA ASN A 54 -0.86 -6.30 11.50
C ASN A 54 -2.28 -6.69 11.07
N ALA A 55 -2.79 -6.11 9.98
CA ALA A 55 -4.10 -6.46 9.43
C ALA A 55 -4.16 -7.92 8.95
N VAL A 56 -3.15 -8.40 8.22
CA VAL A 56 -3.08 -9.81 7.76
C VAL A 56 -3.08 -10.79 8.94
N ASN A 57 -2.35 -10.45 10.01
CA ASN A 57 -2.26 -11.25 11.22
C ASN A 57 -3.54 -11.22 12.07
N SER A 58 -4.32 -10.14 12.00
CA SER A 58 -5.62 -10.04 12.70
C SER A 58 -6.65 -11.04 12.15
N GLY A 59 -6.48 -11.51 10.92
CA GLY A 59 -7.40 -12.46 10.27
C GLY A 59 -8.69 -11.84 9.76
N ASP A 60 -8.92 -10.55 10.02
CA ASP A 60 -10.09 -9.82 9.58
C ASP A 60 -9.88 -9.18 8.18
N VAL A 61 -10.80 -9.48 7.26
CA VAL A 61 -10.76 -9.00 5.87
C VAL A 61 -11.05 -7.50 5.81
N ASP A 62 -11.90 -6.99 6.69
CA ASP A 62 -12.23 -5.57 6.75
C ASP A 62 -11.02 -4.76 7.21
N SER A 63 -10.30 -5.26 8.22
CA SER A 63 -9.02 -4.69 8.65
C SER A 63 -7.98 -4.65 7.51
N ILE A 64 -7.94 -5.63 6.62
CA ILE A 64 -7.04 -5.67 5.45
C ILE A 64 -7.42 -4.62 4.40
N ASN A 65 -8.71 -4.47 4.12
CA ASN A 65 -9.20 -3.50 3.14
C ASN A 65 -8.96 -2.05 3.59
N ASN A 66 -9.10 -1.78 4.89
CA ASN A 66 -9.00 -0.45 5.49
C ASN A 66 -7.57 -0.01 5.85
N VAL A 67 -6.54 -0.81 5.53
CA VAL A 67 -5.16 -0.37 5.78
C VAL A 67 -4.83 0.81 4.85
N GLU A 68 -4.46 1.95 5.41
CA GLU A 68 -3.97 3.09 4.65
C GLU A 68 -2.45 3.15 4.67
N GLY A 69 -1.85 3.47 3.53
CA GLY A 69 -0.42 3.72 3.41
C GLY A 69 -0.11 5.15 3.82
N LYS A 70 0.84 5.35 4.73
CA LYS A 70 1.27 6.69 5.13
C LYS A 70 2.45 7.11 4.27
N VAL A 71 2.29 8.14 3.45
CA VAL A 71 3.42 8.77 2.77
C VAL A 71 4.17 9.65 3.77
N VAL A 72 5.41 9.29 4.09
CA VAL A 72 6.30 10.03 4.97
C VAL A 72 7.44 10.66 4.17
N SER A 73 7.89 11.85 4.56
CA SER A 73 9.12 12.42 4.01
C SER A 73 10.32 11.72 4.64
N ASN A 74 11.25 11.28 3.82
CA ASN A 74 12.51 10.68 4.25
C ASN A 74 13.48 11.82 4.57
N PHE A 75 13.71 12.06 5.86
CA PHE A 75 14.70 13.04 6.37
C PHE A 75 16.11 12.43 6.37
#